data_AF-A0A432P8R0-F1
#
_entry.id   AF-A0A432P8R0-F1
#
_cell.length_a   1.000
_cell.length_b   1.000
_cell.length_c   1.000
_cell.angle_alpha   90.00
_cell.angle_beta   90.00
_cell.angle_gamma   90.00
#
_symmetry.space_group_name_H-M   'P 1'
#
loop_
_entity.id
_entity.type
_entity.pdbx_description
1 polymer ?
#
loop_
_entity_poly.entity_id
_entity_poly.type
_entity_poly.pdbx_seq_one_letter_code
_entity_poly.pdbx_strand_id
1 'polypeptide(L)' 'GKSVVARLRADAGIAPGQSTRLAFNLDKAVFFDPDSQVRIT' A
#
# COMPACT_ATOMS: atom_id res chain seq x y z
N GLY A 1 -4.46 14.02 -1.00
CA GLY A 1 -4.21 12.65 -0.51
C GLY A 1 -3.49 11.84 -1.57
N LYS A 2 -2.83 10.73 -1.21
CA LYS A 2 -2.25 9.80 -2.19
C LYS A 2 -3.16 8.58 -2.34
N SER A 3 -3.38 8.16 -3.58
CA SER A 3 -4.15 6.96 -3.90
C SER A 3 -3.22 5.77 -4.08
N VAL A 4 -3.66 4.60 -3.66
CA VAL A 4 -2.91 3.34 -3.79
C VAL A 4 -3.83 2.25 -4.31
N VAL A 5 -3.25 1.25 -4.97
CA VAL A 5 -3.96 0.04 -5.39
C VAL A 5 -3.44 -1.13 -4.56
N ALA A 6 -4.34 -1.88 -3.95
CA ALA A 6 -4.02 -3.08 -3.19
C ALA A 6 -4.69 -4.29 -3.83
N ARG A 7 -4.00 -5.42 -3.84
CA ARG A 7 -4.59 -6.72 -4.18
C ARG A 7 -4.95 -7.44 -2.90
N LEU A 8 -6.22 -7.84 -2.80
CA LEU A 8 -6.76 -8.52 -1.63
C LEU A 8 -6.96 -10.00 -1.92
N ARG A 9 -7.23 -10.76 -0.86
CA ARG A 9 -7.68 -12.14 -0.99
C ARG A 9 -9.07 -12.17 -1.62
N ALA A 10 -9.38 -13.27 -2.32
CA ALA A 10 -10.67 -13.43 -2.99
C ALA A 10 -11.88 -13.50 -2.02
N ASP A 11 -11.62 -13.89 -0.77
CA ASP A 11 -12.61 -13.97 0.31
C ASP A 11 -12.77 -12.66 1.11
N ALA A 12 -12.08 -11.58 0.71
CA ALA A 12 -12.21 -10.29 1.38
C ALA A 12 -13.58 -9.65 1.04
N GLY A 13 -14.47 -9.57 2.03
CA GLY A 13 -15.81 -8.97 1.90
C GLY A 13 -15.79 -7.44 1.87
N ILE A 14 -15.23 -6.85 0.80
CA ILE A 14 -15.20 -5.39 0.60
C ILE A 14 -16.14 -4.99 -0.54
N ALA A 15 -16.95 -3.96 -0.30
CA ALA A 15 -17.80 -3.33 -1.31
C ALA A 15 -17.34 -1.89 -1.64
N PRO A 16 -17.69 -1.35 -2.84
CA PRO A 16 -17.46 0.05 -3.16
C PRO A 16 -18.09 1.01 -2.14
N GLY A 17 -17.37 2.07 -1.78
CA GLY A 17 -17.82 3.06 -0.79
C GLY A 17 -17.66 2.63 0.67
N GLN A 18 -17.29 1.38 0.94
CA GLN A 18 -17.03 0.89 2.29
C GLN A 18 -15.65 1.33 2.77
N SER A 19 -15.59 1.94 3.96
CA SER A 19 -14.32 2.13 4.66
C SER A 19 -13.83 0.80 5.23
N THR A 20 -12.62 0.38 4.87
CA THR A 20 -11.99 -0.85 5.35
C THR A 20 -10.57 -0.57 5.83
N ARG A 21 -10.17 -1.23 6.92
CA ARG A 21 -8.79 -1.16 7.42
C ARG A 21 -7.90 -2.10 6.61
N LEU A 22 -6.86 -1.55 5.99
CA LEU A 22 -5.82 -2.31 5.29
C LEU A 22 -4.54 -2.30 6.12
N ALA A 23 -3.83 -3.43 6.13
CA ALA A 23 -2.51 -3.55 6.74
C ALA A 23 -1.44 -3.52 5.64
N PHE A 24 -0.42 -2.70 5.82
CA PHE A 24 0.75 -2.70 4.95
C PHE A 24 1.78 -3.70 5.46
N ASN A 25 2.27 -4.57 4.58
CA ASN A 25 3.43 -5.39 4.87
C ASN A 25 4.68 -4.49 4.75
N LEU A 26 5.28 -4.15 5.89
CA LEU A 26 6.45 -3.28 5.94
C LEU A 26 7.77 -4.01 5.66
N ASP A 27 7.81 -5.33 5.77
CA ASP A 27 8.98 -6.12 5.35
C ASP A 27 9.24 -6.00 3.84
N LYS A 28 8.19 -5.65 3.08
CA LYS A 28 8.24 -5.38 1.64
C LYS A 28 8.28 -3.88 1.31
N ALA A 29 8.38 -3.01 2.30
CA ALA A 29 8.47 -1.58 2.05
C ALA A 29 9.81 -1.23 1.39
N VAL A 30 9.79 -0.28 0.46
CA VAL A 30 10.97 0.27 -0.17
C VAL A 30 10.95 1.78 -0.02
N PHE A 31 12.04 2.34 0.49
CA PHE A 31 12.21 3.77 0.68
C PHE A 31 13.15 4.35 -0.37
N PHE A 32 12.84 5.57 -0.80
CA PHE A 32 13.61 6.31 -1.79
C PHE A 32 13.99 7.67 -1.22
N ASP A 33 15.22 8.09 -1.50
CA ASP A 33 15.67 9.46 -1.27
C ASP A 33 14.88 10.42 -2.18
N PRO A 34 14.26 11.49 -1.66
CA PRO A 34 13.40 12.35 -2.46
C PRO A 34 14.16 13.17 -3.53
N ASP A 35 15.44 13.48 -3.31
CA ASP A 35 16.22 14.34 -4.20
C ASP A 35 16.87 13.52 -5.33
N SER A 36 17.47 12.38 -4.99
CA SER A 36 18.21 11.52 -5.92
C SER A 36 17.40 10.34 -6.46
N GLN A 37 16.25 10.02 -5.86
CA GLN A 37 15.40 8.87 -6.17
C GLN A 37 16.09 7.52 -5.98
N VAL A 38 17.21 7.48 -5.24
CA VAL A 38 17.95 6.26 -4.95
C VAL A 38 17.23 5.46 -3.86
N ARG A 39 17.18 4.14 -4.03
CA ARG A 39 16.62 3.19 -3.05
C ARG A 39 17.53 3.07 -1.82
N ILE A 40 16.96 3.16 -0.61
CA ILE A 40 17.71 3.16 0.67
C ILE A 40 17.61 1.82 1.43
N THR A 41 16.60 1.00 1.15
CA THR A 41 16.29 -0.26 1.88
C THR A 41 16.12 -1.43 0.95
#